data_AF-A0A1Q4FP95-F1
#
_entry.id   AF-A0A1Q4FP95-F1
#
_cell.length_a   1.000
_cell.length_b   1.000
_cell.length_c   1.000
_cell.angle_alpha   90.00
_cell.angle_beta   90.00
_cell.angle_gamma   90.00
#
_symmetry.space_group_name_H-M   'P 1'
#
loop_
_entity.id
_entity.type
_entity.pdbx_description
1 polymer ?
#
loop_
_entity_poly.entity_id
_entity_poly.type
_entity_poly.pdbx_seq_one_letter_code
_entity_poly.pdbx_strand_id
1 'polypeptide(L)'
;MSTHERFLDQVCELLALLPGTTVLSSRFTDASAQIEVRVDDATTLDSLQHEVAAANLRLDPWLRPSAMKTAVFPLHCSVTASHAPIEGLTFGYLQILGIHLVWRLHRLGLLTTAQANPRLRAWNAACVCDWPAVADPE
;
A
#
# COMPACT_ATOMS: atom_id res chain seq x y z
N MET A 1 1.54 1.14 -22.82
CA MET A 1 1.41 1.29 -21.36
C MET A 1 1.10 2.73 -21.03
N SER A 2 -0.09 3.00 -20.51
CA SER A 2 -0.53 4.34 -20.11
C SER A 2 0.20 4.82 -18.85
N THR A 3 0.15 6.12 -18.57
CA THR A 3 0.71 6.69 -17.33
C THR A 3 0.04 6.09 -16.08
N HIS A 4 -1.25 5.80 -16.15
CA HIS A 4 -2.02 5.18 -15.07
C HIS A 4 -1.55 3.74 -14.82
N GLU A 5 -1.37 2.93 -15.87
CA GLU A 5 -0.83 1.56 -15.78
C GLU A 5 0.54 1.56 -15.11
N ARG A 6 1.45 2.46 -15.54
CA ARG A 6 2.77 2.58 -14.91
C ARG A 6 2.68 2.95 -13.43
N PHE A 7 1.74 3.81 -13.05
CA PHE A 7 1.55 4.17 -11.65
C PHE A 7 1.01 3.00 -10.82
N LEU A 8 0.05 2.24 -11.36
CA LEU A 8 -0.45 1.03 -10.75
C LEU A 8 0.65 -0.02 -10.55
N ASP A 9 1.53 -0.20 -11.54
CA ASP A 9 2.69 -1.09 -11.43
C ASP A 9 3.60 -0.67 -10.28
N GLN A 10 3.89 0.63 -10.14
CA GLN A 10 4.67 1.15 -9.01
C GLN A 10 4.01 0.87 -7.66
N VAL A 11 2.69 1.00 -7.54
CA VAL A 11 1.96 0.66 -6.31
C VAL A 11 2.02 -0.84 -6.04
N CYS A 12 1.91 -1.69 -7.07
CA CYS A 12 2.06 -3.14 -6.94
C CYS A 12 3.46 -3.54 -6.50
N GLU A 13 4.51 -2.91 -7.04
CA GLU A 13 5.89 -3.10 -6.60
C GLU A 13 6.05 -2.76 -5.11
N LEU A 14 5.45 -1.67 -4.63
CA LEU A 14 5.48 -1.30 -3.21
C LEU A 14 4.72 -2.31 -2.34
N LEU A 15 3.54 -2.76 -2.76
CA LEU A 15 2.79 -3.80 -2.04
C LEU A 15 3.57 -5.11 -1.94
N ALA A 16 4.28 -5.49 -3.00
CA ALA A 16 5.11 -6.70 -3.02
C ALA A 16 6.33 -6.62 -2.08
N LEU A 17 6.72 -5.42 -1.63
CA LEU A 17 7.76 -5.25 -0.61
C LEU A 17 7.23 -5.44 0.81
N LEU A 18 5.91 -5.45 1.03
CA LEU A 18 5.35 -5.70 2.36
C LEU A 18 5.56 -7.17 2.75
N PRO A 19 6.15 -7.45 3.93
CA PRO A 19 6.31 -8.82 4.41
C PRO A 19 4.96 -9.56 4.49
N GLY A 20 4.95 -10.80 4.00
CA GLY A 20 3.75 -11.65 3.98
C GLY A 20 2.69 -11.22 2.95
N THR A 21 3.00 -10.31 2.02
CA THR A 21 2.09 -9.91 0.95
C THR A 21 2.62 -10.38 -0.41
N THR A 22 1.76 -10.98 -1.23
CA THR A 22 2.06 -11.32 -2.63
C THR A 22 1.02 -10.70 -3.54
N VAL A 23 1.44 -9.87 -4.50
CA VAL A 23 0.53 -9.36 -5.53
C VAL A 23 0.26 -10.46 -6.55
N LEU A 24 -1.00 -10.81 -6.74
CA LEU A 24 -1.45 -11.86 -7.67
C LEU A 24 -1.78 -11.30 -9.04
N SER A 25 -2.48 -10.17 -9.08
CA SER A 25 -2.83 -9.48 -10.32
C SER A 25 -3.21 -8.02 -10.05
N SER A 26 -3.17 -7.20 -11.08
CA SER A 26 -3.68 -5.84 -11.04
C SER A 26 -4.34 -5.48 -12.37
N ARG A 27 -5.35 -4.61 -12.33
CA ARG A 27 -6.02 -4.11 -13.53
C ARG A 27 -6.66 -2.75 -13.29
N PHE A 28 -6.78 -1.97 -14.36
CA PHE A 28 -7.75 -0.88 -14.42
C PHE A 28 -9.07 -1.41 -14.97
N THR A 29 -10.14 -0.87 -14.43
CA THR A 29 -11.49 -0.88 -15.01
C THR A 29 -11.88 0.56 -15.30
N ASP A 30 -13.01 0.75 -15.99
CA ASP A 30 -13.50 2.08 -16.36
C ASP A 30 -13.73 3.02 -15.16
N ALA A 31 -13.89 2.49 -13.95
CA ALA A 31 -14.17 3.28 -12.74
C ALA A 31 -13.14 3.13 -11.61
N SER A 32 -12.29 2.10 -11.65
CA SER A 32 -11.38 1.80 -10.54
C SER A 32 -10.12 1.06 -10.95
N ALA A 33 -9.08 1.14 -10.13
CA ALA A 33 -7.99 0.18 -10.11
C ALA A 33 -8.33 -0.93 -9.11
N GLN A 34 -8.03 -2.17 -9.48
CA GLN A 34 -8.18 -3.35 -8.63
C GLN A 34 -6.84 -4.07 -8.53
N ILE A 35 -6.43 -4.42 -7.31
CA ILE A 35 -5.20 -5.16 -7.01
C ILE A 35 -5.58 -6.37 -6.19
N GLU A 36 -5.35 -7.55 -6.73
CA GLU A 36 -5.52 -8.81 -6.01
C GLU A 36 -4.22 -9.16 -5.29
N VAL A 37 -4.31 -9.41 -4.00
CA VAL A 37 -3.18 -9.76 -3.14
C VAL A 37 -3.49 -11.00 -2.32
N ARG A 38 -2.44 -11.76 -2.01
CA ARG A 38 -2.45 -12.85 -1.03
C ARG A 38 -1.70 -12.37 0.20
N VAL A 39 -2.31 -12.50 1.37
CA VAL A 39 -1.69 -12.20 2.66
C VAL A 39 -1.46 -13.48 3.45
N ASP A 40 -0.28 -13.62 4.04
CA ASP A 40 0.18 -14.86 4.65
C ASP A 40 -0.21 -15.00 6.13
N ASP A 41 -0.52 -13.90 6.82
CA ASP A 41 -0.90 -13.90 8.22
C ASP A 41 -1.79 -12.71 8.63
N ALA A 42 -2.31 -12.77 9.86
CA ALA A 42 -3.19 -11.75 10.42
C ALA A 42 -2.51 -10.40 10.66
N THR A 43 -1.21 -10.38 10.94
CA THR A 43 -0.44 -9.14 11.18
C THR A 43 -0.26 -8.37 9.87
N THR A 44 0.02 -9.09 8.78
CA THR A 44 0.07 -8.51 7.44
C THR A 44 -1.30 -8.02 7.00
N LEU A 45 -2.37 -8.79 7.25
CA LEU A 45 -3.74 -8.34 6.92
C LEU A 45 -4.13 -7.07 7.69
N ASP A 46 -3.84 -6.99 9.00
CA ASP A 46 -4.11 -5.80 9.80
C ASP A 46 -3.32 -4.58 9.30
N SER A 47 -2.04 -4.77 8.98
CA SER A 47 -1.22 -3.73 8.36
C SER A 47 -1.79 -3.26 7.02
N LEU A 48 -2.20 -4.19 6.15
CA LEU A 48 -2.82 -3.86 4.87
C LEU A 48 -4.15 -3.11 5.05
N GLN A 49 -5.01 -3.56 5.96
CA GLN A 49 -6.26 -2.87 6.29
C GLN A 49 -6.01 -1.46 6.79
N HIS A 50 -4.98 -1.24 7.60
CA HIS A 50 -4.60 0.08 8.06
C HIS A 50 -4.21 1.00 6.91
N GLU A 51 -3.34 0.56 5.99
CA GLU A 51 -2.91 1.38 4.86
C GLU A 51 -4.05 1.64 3.85
N VAL A 52 -4.89 0.63 3.59
CA VAL A 52 -6.09 0.79 2.75
C VAL A 52 -7.06 1.79 3.37
N ALA A 53 -7.34 1.70 4.68
CA ALA A 53 -8.23 2.64 5.35
C ALA A 53 -7.67 4.06 5.37
N ALA A 54 -6.36 4.22 5.60
CA ALA A 54 -5.71 5.52 5.57
C ALA A 54 -5.79 6.18 4.18
N ALA A 55 -5.77 5.37 3.12
CA ALA A 55 -5.98 5.82 1.75
C ALA A 55 -7.46 5.94 1.33
N ASN A 56 -8.41 5.74 2.24
CA ASN A 56 -9.85 5.74 1.97
C ASN A 56 -10.26 4.76 0.84
N LEU A 57 -9.60 3.60 0.83
CA LEU A 57 -9.81 2.54 -0.15
C LEU A 57 -10.70 1.42 0.41
N ARG A 58 -11.15 0.54 -0.47
CA ARG A 58 -11.89 -0.68 -0.09
C ARG A 58 -10.97 -1.89 -0.15
N LEU A 59 -11.03 -2.73 0.88
CA LEU A 59 -10.45 -4.08 0.88
C LEU A 59 -11.59 -5.09 1.00
N ASP A 60 -11.54 -6.14 0.20
CA ASP A 60 -12.47 -7.27 0.28
C ASP A 60 -11.71 -8.60 0.39
N PRO A 61 -11.92 -9.43 1.43
CA PRO A 61 -12.78 -9.16 2.58
C PRO A 61 -12.15 -8.17 3.56
N TRP A 62 -12.98 -7.32 4.18
CA TRP A 62 -12.59 -6.54 5.36
C TRP A 62 -12.91 -7.33 6.63
N LEU A 63 -11.88 -7.74 7.37
CA LEU A 63 -12.03 -8.50 8.61
C LEU A 63 -11.95 -7.59 9.84
N ARG A 64 -12.90 -7.76 10.75
CA ARG A 64 -12.81 -7.17 12.10
C ARG A 64 -11.77 -7.94 12.94
N PRO A 65 -11.17 -7.33 13.98
CA PRO A 65 -10.17 -8.00 14.82
C PRO A 65 -10.61 -9.35 15.39
N SER A 66 -11.89 -9.52 15.71
CA SER A 66 -12.43 -10.81 16.18
C SER A 66 -12.44 -11.89 15.10
N ALA A 67 -12.75 -11.52 13.86
CA ALA A 67 -12.80 -12.45 12.72
C ALA A 67 -11.39 -12.84 12.23
N MET A 68 -10.40 -11.94 12.37
CA MET A 68 -9.00 -12.24 12.04
C MET A 68 -8.43 -13.40 12.86
N LYS A 69 -8.82 -13.51 14.15
CA LYS A 69 -8.36 -14.58 15.05
C LYS A 69 -8.78 -15.98 14.60
N THR A 70 -9.84 -16.07 13.81
CA THR A 70 -10.41 -17.32 13.32
C THR A 70 -10.25 -17.50 11.81
N ALA A 71 -9.60 -16.54 11.13
CA ALA A 71 -9.37 -16.59 9.70
C ALA A 71 -8.33 -17.66 9.37
N VAL A 72 -8.48 -18.28 8.20
CA VAL A 72 -7.51 -19.23 7.65
C VAL A 72 -6.62 -18.50 6.67
N PHE A 73 -5.31 -18.67 6.81
CA PHE A 73 -4.29 -18.07 5.94
C PHE A 73 -3.62 -19.15 5.08
N PRO A 74 -3.14 -18.81 3.86
CA PRO A 74 -3.13 -17.47 3.26
C PRO A 74 -4.53 -17.00 2.83
N LEU A 75 -4.80 -15.71 2.97
CA LEU A 75 -6.07 -15.10 2.60
C LEU A 75 -5.91 -14.30 1.30
N HIS A 76 -6.86 -14.46 0.38
CA HIS A 76 -6.93 -13.65 -0.83
C HIS A 76 -7.76 -12.40 -0.56
N CYS A 77 -7.24 -11.24 -0.96
CA CYS A 77 -7.88 -9.95 -0.77
C CYS A 77 -7.82 -9.11 -2.06
N SER A 78 -8.86 -8.34 -2.31
CA SER A 78 -8.94 -7.38 -3.39
C SER A 78 -8.91 -5.96 -2.82
N VAL A 79 -7.91 -5.17 -3.20
CA VAL A 79 -7.87 -3.72 -2.95
C VAL A 79 -8.49 -3.01 -4.14
N THR A 80 -9.52 -2.19 -3.89
CA THR A 80 -10.19 -1.41 -4.93
C THR A 80 -10.04 0.08 -4.66
N ALA A 81 -9.50 0.80 -5.65
CA ALA A 81 -9.28 2.23 -5.61
C ALA A 81 -9.99 2.97 -6.74
N SER A 82 -10.73 4.02 -6.41
CA SER A 82 -11.17 4.96 -7.45
C SER A 82 -9.95 5.68 -8.01
N HIS A 83 -9.81 5.67 -9.34
CA HIS A 83 -8.74 6.37 -10.04
C HIS A 83 -9.14 7.79 -10.47
N ALA A 84 -10.32 8.26 -10.07
CA ALA A 84 -10.77 9.62 -10.37
C ALA A 84 -9.80 10.63 -9.72
N PRO A 85 -9.31 11.63 -10.49
CA PRO A 85 -8.47 12.68 -9.94
C PRO A 85 -9.15 13.39 -8.77
N ILE A 86 -8.36 13.72 -7.76
CA ILE A 86 -8.76 14.55 -6.62
C ILE A 86 -7.87 15.79 -6.67
N GLU A 87 -8.32 16.93 -6.15
CA GLU A 87 -7.54 18.17 -6.14
C GLU A 87 -6.11 17.93 -5.63
N GLY A 88 -5.11 18.20 -6.49
CA GLY A 88 -3.68 17.97 -6.19
C GLY A 88 -3.14 16.54 -6.40
N LEU A 89 -4.00 15.56 -6.70
CA LEU A 89 -3.64 14.14 -6.85
C LEU A 89 -4.02 13.62 -8.25
N THR A 90 -3.01 13.48 -9.11
CA THR A 90 -3.18 13.01 -10.50
C THR A 90 -3.79 11.62 -10.59
N PHE A 91 -3.43 10.71 -9.66
CA PHE A 91 -3.94 9.32 -9.66
C PHE A 91 -4.96 9.05 -8.55
N GLY A 92 -5.60 10.10 -8.03
CA GLY A 92 -6.68 9.98 -7.03
C GLY A 92 -6.26 9.23 -5.76
N TYR A 93 -7.16 8.38 -5.25
CA TYR A 93 -6.92 7.62 -4.02
C TYR A 93 -5.84 6.54 -4.15
N LEU A 94 -5.58 6.05 -5.36
CA LEU A 94 -4.46 5.14 -5.60
C LEU A 94 -3.12 5.84 -5.30
N GLN A 95 -3.02 7.15 -5.56
CA GLN A 95 -1.85 7.94 -5.19
C GLN A 95 -1.63 7.98 -3.68
N ILE A 96 -2.73 8.13 -2.93
CA ILE A 96 -2.69 8.15 -1.47
C ILE A 96 -2.17 6.81 -0.94
N LEU A 97 -2.66 5.68 -1.45
CA LEU A 97 -2.14 4.37 -1.08
C LEU A 97 -0.63 4.26 -1.36
N GLY A 98 -0.17 4.66 -2.55
CA GLY A 98 1.25 4.66 -2.89
C GLY A 98 2.09 5.46 -1.88
N ILE A 99 1.63 6.66 -1.51
CA ILE A 99 2.30 7.52 -0.52
C ILE A 99 2.38 6.82 0.85
N HIS A 100 1.26 6.26 1.32
CA HIS A 100 1.17 5.54 2.58
C HIS A 100 2.11 4.32 2.63
N LEU A 101 2.15 3.55 1.54
CA LEU A 101 3.07 2.43 1.40
C LEU A 101 4.53 2.88 1.46
N VAL A 102 4.91 3.96 0.78
CA VAL A 102 6.29 4.47 0.86
C VAL A 102 6.66 4.86 2.28
N TRP A 103 5.79 5.59 2.99
CA TRP A 103 6.03 5.94 4.40
C TRP A 103 6.15 4.70 5.29
N ARG A 104 5.25 3.72 5.12
CA ARG A 104 5.28 2.46 5.87
C ARG A 104 6.55 1.67 5.62
N LEU A 105 6.91 1.44 4.36
CA LEU A 105 8.10 0.69 3.97
C LEU A 105 9.38 1.37 4.46
N HIS A 106 9.43 2.71 4.41
CA HIS A 106 10.56 3.45 4.98
C HIS A 106 10.66 3.25 6.51
N ARG A 107 9.54 3.37 7.22
CA ARG A 107 9.50 3.12 8.68
C ARG A 107 9.88 1.68 9.05
N LEU A 108 9.62 0.72 8.17
CA LEU A 108 10.03 -0.68 8.34
C LEU A 108 11.50 -0.94 7.92
N GLY A 109 12.23 0.07 7.46
CA GLY A 109 13.61 -0.08 6.96
C GLY A 109 13.72 -0.78 5.60
N LEU A 110 12.60 -0.99 4.90
CA LEU A 110 12.53 -1.66 3.60
C LEU A 110 12.74 -0.70 2.43
N LEU A 111 12.60 0.60 2.68
CA LEU A 111 13.03 1.66 1.76
C LEU A 111 13.97 2.63 2.47
N THR A 112 15.12 2.87 1.86
CA THR A 112 16.02 3.95 2.28
C THR A 112 15.40 5.32 1.96
N THR A 113 15.84 6.38 2.66
CA THR A 113 15.45 7.76 2.35
C THR A 113 15.73 8.12 0.88
N ALA A 114 16.83 7.63 0.31
CA ALA A 114 17.19 7.83 -1.09
C ALA A 114 16.23 7.15 -2.08
N GLN A 115 15.58 6.04 -1.69
CA GLN A 115 14.56 5.36 -2.50
C GLN A 115 13.15 5.93 -2.28
N ALA A 116 12.84 6.40 -1.06
CA ALA A 116 11.52 6.92 -0.70
C ALA A 116 11.29 8.35 -1.25
N ASN A 117 12.22 9.28 -0.99
CA ASN A 117 12.00 10.70 -1.27
C ASN A 117 11.85 11.08 -2.76
N PRO A 118 12.49 10.41 -3.74
CA PRO A 118 12.20 10.68 -5.14
C PRO A 118 10.74 10.37 -5.51
N ARG A 119 10.18 9.26 -5.01
CA ARG A 119 8.78 8.87 -5.25
C ARG A 119 7.82 9.86 -4.59
N LEU A 120 8.06 10.20 -3.32
CA LEU A 120 7.22 11.15 -2.57
C LEU A 120 7.19 12.53 -3.24
N ARG A 121 8.34 13.04 -3.70
CA ARG A 121 8.40 14.31 -4.45
C ARG A 121 7.64 14.24 -5.77
N ALA A 122 7.80 13.15 -6.53
CA ALA A 122 7.07 12.96 -7.79
C ALA A 122 5.55 12.89 -7.58
N TRP A 123 5.10 12.51 -6.38
CA TRP A 123 3.69 12.39 -6.01
C TRP A 123 3.19 13.53 -5.12
N ASN A 124 3.93 14.64 -5.05
CA ASN A 124 3.61 15.83 -4.24
C ASN A 124 3.31 15.53 -2.76
N ALA A 125 4.03 14.57 -2.17
CA ALA A 125 3.87 14.14 -0.80
C ALA A 125 5.02 14.62 0.11
N ALA A 126 4.77 14.63 1.42
CA ALA A 126 5.79 14.95 2.42
C ALA A 126 6.93 13.92 2.37
N CYS A 127 8.16 14.42 2.31
CA CYS A 127 9.37 13.60 2.35
C CYS A 127 9.62 13.02 3.75
N VAL A 128 10.38 11.95 3.79
CA VAL A 128 10.85 11.30 5.02
C VAL A 128 12.32 11.68 5.30
N CYS A 129 12.72 11.53 6.55
CA CYS A 129 14.11 11.61 6.99
C CYS A 129 14.49 10.30 7.68
N ASP A 130 15.79 9.99 7.70
CA ASP A 130 16.28 8.83 8.43
C ASP A 130 15.91 8.98 9.91
N TRP A 131 15.22 7.98 10.45
CA TRP A 131 14.98 7.90 11.87
C TRP A 131 16.30 7.55 12.55
N PRO A 132 16.71 8.22 13.65
CA PRO A 132 17.85 7.75 14.42
C PRO A 132 17.57 6.30 14.83
N ALA A 133 18.51 5.38 14.59
CA ALA A 133 18.37 4.01 15.05
C ALA A 133 17.98 4.07 16.53
N VAL A 134 16.83 3.48 16.87
CA VAL A 134 16.47 3.30 18.28
C VAL A 134 17.57 2.42 18.84
N ALA A 135 18.49 3.01 19.60
CA ALA A 135 19.46 2.25 20.35
C ALA A 135 18.66 1.31 21.24
N ASP A 136 18.81 0.00 21.05
CA ASP A 136 18.28 -0.97 21.99
C ASP A 136 18.80 -0.58 23.38
N PRO A 137 17.92 -0.32 24.37
CA PRO A 137 18.38 -0.21 25.74
C PRO A 137 18.83 -1.61 26.16
N GLU A 138 20.14 -1.78 26.35
CA GLU A 138 20.75 -2.95 27.00
C GLU A 138 20.15 -3.21 28.40
#